data_AF-A0A2Z4JZW0-F1
#
_entry.id   AF-A0A2Z4JZW0-F1
#
_cell.length_a   1.000
_cell.length_b   1.000
_cell.length_c   1.000
_cell.angle_alpha   90.00
_cell.angle_beta   90.00
_cell.angle_gamma   90.00
#
_symmetry.space_group_name_H-M   'P 1'
#
loop_
_entity.id
_entity.type
_entity.pdbx_description
1 polymer ?
#
loop_
_entity_poly.entity_id
_entity_poly.type
_entity_poly.pdbx_seq_one_letter_code
_entity_poly.pdbx_strand_id
1 'polypeptide(L)'
;MTGFSIDLAADRIVDPRTRTYFSEVSRSFSNECYRSCLVMLWTVVVCDLIYKLQTLRDLYGDASAGKLLKDVEAKRQANPTSPDWEIYLLDEVAKRTKMLEISEHAQLQHLQKLRHLSAHPVLSGAHLLFRPNKEDARAQIRLALEGLLLKPALFSKRIVGTLVEDIAVNKAVLISREKLKAYLEARYLPNMPQAIEQELFRALWKFCFKLNNTETQANRQINLDALAILYGRNPASIRTMIDGERPAFSNVGPDAEPLDALIEFLADHPELYASLDPAAHVLIDGRLAADVNNFAKARFKTADMSSHLSALNALDTKILAKLDEATWLALLKTAEAENEIEDALRIAVKIYGGSGSFDAADRRFTSYIEPSLAKFTKPTMVELLEQIEGNSQTYSRGRAAFDHPQIRDAAEALKIDTTTYKSFTKSL
;
A
#
# COMPACT_ATOMS: atom_id res chain seq x y z
N MET A 1 -8.47 -26.11 -26.02
CA MET A 1 -8.09 -24.68 -26.10
C MET A 1 -9.32 -23.91 -26.55
N THR A 2 -9.91 -23.07 -25.71
CA THR A 2 -10.99 -22.17 -26.11
C THR A 2 -10.41 -21.10 -27.04
N GLY A 3 -10.98 -20.93 -28.24
CA GLY A 3 -10.50 -19.93 -29.20
C GLY A 3 -10.73 -18.49 -28.71
N PHE A 4 -9.91 -17.54 -29.16
CA PHE A 4 -10.06 -16.11 -28.85
C PHE A 4 -11.45 -15.60 -29.27
N SER A 5 -12.20 -15.02 -28.32
CA SER A 5 -13.51 -14.41 -28.56
C SER A 5 -13.38 -12.89 -28.63
N ILE A 6 -13.80 -12.30 -29.75
CA ILE A 6 -13.81 -10.83 -29.94
C ILE A 6 -14.79 -10.18 -28.97
N ASP A 7 -15.95 -10.80 -28.73
CA ASP A 7 -16.99 -10.22 -27.86
C ASP A 7 -16.54 -10.16 -26.41
N LEU A 8 -15.97 -11.25 -25.88
CA LEU A 8 -15.42 -11.27 -24.52
C LEU A 8 -14.23 -10.32 -24.38
N ALA A 9 -13.43 -10.14 -25.43
CA ALA A 9 -12.35 -9.16 -25.42
C ALA A 9 -12.89 -7.73 -25.44
N ALA A 10 -13.91 -7.43 -26.24
CA ALA A 10 -14.52 -6.10 -26.34
C ALA A 10 -15.03 -5.60 -24.97
N ASP A 11 -15.61 -6.48 -24.16
CA ASP A 11 -16.08 -6.15 -22.80
C ASP A 11 -14.96 -5.72 -21.84
N ARG A 12 -13.70 -6.06 -22.15
CA ARG A 12 -12.52 -5.71 -21.35
C ARG A 12 -11.79 -4.46 -21.87
N ILE A 13 -12.29 -3.80 -22.91
CA ILE A 13 -11.72 -2.52 -23.37
C ILE A 13 -11.78 -1.52 -22.21
N VAL A 14 -10.64 -0.91 -21.91
CA VAL A 14 -10.45 -0.11 -20.68
C VAL A 14 -11.26 1.17 -20.69
N ASP A 15 -11.22 1.93 -21.80
CA ASP A 15 -11.96 3.19 -21.92
C ASP A 15 -13.40 2.93 -22.39
N PRO A 16 -14.44 3.35 -21.62
CA PRO A 16 -15.83 3.14 -22.00
C PRO A 16 -16.21 3.77 -23.35
N ARG A 17 -15.60 4.91 -23.70
CA ARG A 17 -15.86 5.60 -24.98
C ARG A 17 -15.29 4.80 -26.15
N THR A 18 -14.08 4.28 -26.00
CA THR A 18 -13.46 3.35 -26.97
C THR A 18 -14.35 2.12 -27.15
N ARG A 19 -14.88 1.56 -26.06
CA ARG A 19 -15.78 0.39 -26.11
C ARG A 19 -17.06 0.70 -26.91
N THR A 20 -17.64 1.89 -26.73
CA THR A 20 -18.81 2.32 -27.52
C THR A 20 -18.49 2.32 -29.02
N TYR A 21 -17.38 2.93 -29.44
CA TYR A 21 -17.01 2.94 -30.86
C TYR A 21 -16.63 1.55 -31.39
N PHE A 22 -16.01 0.71 -30.55
CA PHE A 22 -15.67 -0.66 -30.93
C PHE A 22 -16.90 -1.52 -31.26
N SER A 23 -18.08 -1.19 -30.71
CA SER A 23 -19.32 -1.90 -31.04
C SER A 23 -19.66 -1.84 -32.54
N GLU A 24 -19.27 -0.78 -33.24
CA GLU A 24 -19.42 -0.64 -34.70
C GLU A 24 -18.48 -1.59 -35.46
N VAL A 25 -17.28 -1.81 -34.93
CA VAL A 25 -16.32 -2.80 -35.46
C VAL A 25 -16.91 -4.20 -35.32
N SER A 26 -17.41 -4.57 -34.14
CA SER A 26 -18.03 -5.88 -33.90
C SER A 26 -19.22 -6.13 -34.83
N ARG A 27 -20.12 -5.13 -34.98
CA ARG A 27 -21.26 -5.23 -35.91
C ARG A 27 -20.82 -5.38 -37.36
N SER A 28 -19.82 -4.61 -37.78
CA SER A 28 -19.29 -4.68 -39.15
C SER A 28 -18.63 -6.04 -39.43
N PHE A 29 -17.91 -6.60 -38.46
CA PHE A 29 -17.31 -7.92 -38.57
C PHE A 29 -18.37 -9.03 -38.66
N SER A 30 -19.37 -9.01 -37.78
CA SER A 30 -20.45 -10.00 -37.76
C SER A 30 -21.32 -9.99 -39.01
N ASN A 31 -21.48 -8.81 -39.63
CA ASN A 31 -22.21 -8.64 -40.90
C ASN A 31 -21.32 -8.83 -42.15
N GLU A 32 -20.13 -9.41 -41.99
CA GLU A 32 -19.18 -9.67 -43.09
C GLU A 32 -18.73 -8.43 -43.88
N CYS A 33 -18.89 -7.25 -43.28
CA CYS A 33 -18.49 -5.96 -43.84
C CYS A 33 -17.00 -5.67 -43.52
N TYR A 34 -16.10 -6.57 -43.93
CA TYR A 34 -14.69 -6.57 -43.51
C TYR A 34 -13.91 -5.30 -43.90
N ARG A 35 -14.24 -4.66 -45.02
CA ARG A 35 -13.65 -3.36 -45.41
C ARG A 35 -14.01 -2.26 -44.40
N SER A 36 -15.30 -2.08 -44.15
CA SER A 36 -15.81 -1.11 -43.19
C SER A 36 -15.31 -1.41 -41.77
N CYS A 37 -15.20 -2.70 -41.44
CA CYS A 37 -14.63 -3.16 -40.19
C CYS A 37 -13.19 -2.66 -39.98
N LEU A 38 -12.29 -2.80 -40.98
CA LEU A 38 -10.91 -2.33 -40.86
C LEU A 38 -10.82 -0.80 -40.79
N VAL A 39 -11.64 -0.09 -41.58
CA VAL A 39 -11.70 1.37 -41.56
C VAL A 39 -12.13 1.89 -40.19
N MET A 40 -13.18 1.28 -39.62
CA MET A 40 -13.67 1.65 -38.30
C MET A 40 -12.67 1.27 -37.19
N LEU A 41 -12.06 0.08 -37.28
CA LEU A 41 -11.07 -0.38 -36.30
C LEU A 41 -9.89 0.59 -36.17
N TRP A 42 -9.37 1.10 -37.28
CA TRP A 42 -8.32 2.13 -37.24
C TRP A 42 -8.78 3.42 -36.56
N THR A 43 -10.02 3.85 -36.84
CA THR A 43 -10.61 5.03 -36.18
C THR A 43 -10.69 4.83 -34.67
N VAL A 44 -11.14 3.65 -34.21
CA VAL A 44 -11.19 3.28 -32.78
C VAL A 44 -9.79 3.33 -32.15
N VAL A 45 -8.77 2.80 -32.84
CA VAL A 45 -7.37 2.85 -32.39
C VAL A 45 -6.89 4.29 -32.19
N VAL A 46 -7.14 5.17 -33.16
CA VAL A 46 -6.74 6.59 -33.06
C VAL A 46 -7.46 7.29 -31.90
N CYS A 47 -8.77 7.08 -31.75
CA CYS A 47 -9.54 7.62 -30.63
C CYS A 47 -9.01 7.13 -29.28
N ASP A 48 -8.73 5.83 -29.15
CA ASP A 48 -8.21 5.25 -27.92
C ASP A 48 -6.84 5.83 -27.53
N LEU A 49 -5.94 6.04 -28.51
CA LEU A 49 -4.66 6.71 -28.28
C LEU A 49 -4.85 8.13 -27.73
N ILE A 50 -5.78 8.90 -28.29
CA ILE A 50 -6.09 10.26 -27.81
C ILE A 50 -6.64 10.21 -26.38
N TYR A 51 -7.61 9.33 -26.12
CA TYR A 51 -8.21 9.18 -24.80
C TYR A 51 -7.19 8.76 -23.75
N LYS A 52 -6.26 7.88 -24.09
CA LYS A 52 -5.17 7.50 -23.20
C LYS A 52 -4.22 8.66 -22.94
N LEU A 53 -3.85 9.45 -23.95
CA LEU A 53 -3.03 10.65 -23.75
C LEU A 53 -3.75 11.71 -22.90
N GLN A 54 -5.07 11.87 -23.04
CA GLN A 54 -5.87 12.77 -22.21
C GLN A 54 -5.87 12.30 -20.76
N THR A 55 -6.10 11.01 -20.52
CA THR A 55 -6.00 10.40 -19.18
C THR A 55 -4.61 10.64 -18.58
N LEU A 56 -3.53 10.44 -19.35
CA LEU A 56 -2.16 10.71 -18.90
C LEU A 56 -1.94 12.18 -18.50
N ARG A 57 -2.47 13.12 -19.28
CA ARG A 57 -2.38 14.55 -18.99
C ARG A 57 -3.23 14.95 -17.77
N ASP A 58 -4.49 14.55 -17.76
CA ASP A 58 -5.51 15.09 -16.85
C ASP A 58 -5.48 14.42 -15.48
N LEU A 59 -5.35 13.08 -15.43
CA LEU A 59 -5.33 12.35 -14.16
C LEU A 59 -3.93 12.28 -13.55
N TYR A 60 -2.90 12.19 -14.40
CA TYR A 60 -1.53 11.90 -13.97
C TYR A 60 -0.52 13.04 -14.19
N GLY A 61 -0.97 14.17 -14.75
CA GLY A 61 -0.12 15.35 -14.93
C GLY A 61 1.05 15.14 -15.91
N ASP A 62 0.97 14.17 -16.83
CA ASP A 62 2.08 13.89 -17.74
C ASP A 62 2.26 15.03 -18.76
N ALA A 63 3.24 15.90 -18.51
CA ALA A 63 3.59 17.01 -19.40
C ALA A 63 4.02 16.55 -20.81
N SER A 64 4.58 15.35 -20.95
CA SER A 64 4.95 14.79 -22.27
C SER A 64 3.70 14.44 -23.07
N ALA A 65 2.73 13.77 -22.44
CA ALA A 65 1.44 13.48 -23.06
C ALA A 65 0.69 14.78 -23.39
N GLY A 66 0.70 15.76 -22.48
CA GLY A 66 0.13 17.08 -22.71
C GLY A 66 0.77 17.83 -23.89
N LYS A 67 2.10 17.76 -24.03
CA LYS A 67 2.83 18.34 -25.17
C LYS A 67 2.49 17.61 -26.48
N LEU A 68 2.46 16.28 -26.47
CA LEU A 68 2.11 15.49 -27.64
C LEU A 68 0.69 15.79 -28.13
N LEU A 69 -0.29 15.92 -27.22
CA LEU A 69 -1.64 16.33 -27.59
C LEU A 69 -1.68 17.69 -28.27
N LYS A 70 -0.89 18.68 -27.79
CA LYS A 70 -0.78 19.99 -28.43
C LYS A 70 -0.11 19.90 -29.81
N ASP A 71 0.95 19.11 -29.94
CA ASP A 71 1.66 18.91 -31.22
C ASP A 71 0.74 18.27 -32.27
N VAL A 72 -0.04 17.26 -31.87
CA VAL A 72 -1.01 16.56 -32.73
C VAL A 72 -2.15 17.51 -33.15
N GLU A 73 -2.69 18.30 -32.21
CA GLU A 73 -3.73 19.28 -32.51
C GLU A 73 -3.25 20.34 -33.50
N ALA A 74 -2.04 20.88 -33.31
CA ALA A 74 -1.44 21.84 -34.23
C ALA A 74 -1.28 21.24 -35.64
N LYS A 75 -0.86 19.98 -35.74
CA LYS A 75 -0.71 19.28 -37.02
C LYS A 75 -2.05 19.04 -37.72
N ARG A 76 -3.09 18.68 -36.96
CA ARG A 76 -4.46 18.54 -37.47
C ARG A 76 -5.02 19.87 -37.97
N GLN A 77 -4.82 20.97 -37.22
CA GLN A 77 -5.29 22.29 -37.61
C GLN A 77 -4.58 22.84 -38.85
N ALA A 78 -3.29 22.54 -39.03
CA ALA A 78 -2.54 22.95 -40.21
C ALA A 78 -3.05 22.27 -41.49
N ASN A 79 -3.49 21.01 -41.42
CA ASN A 79 -4.02 20.24 -42.56
C ASN A 79 -5.29 19.44 -42.18
N PRO A 80 -6.47 20.10 -42.04
CA PRO A 80 -7.68 19.47 -41.48
C PRO A 80 -8.22 18.26 -42.26
N THR A 81 -7.95 18.19 -43.56
CA THR A 81 -8.44 17.13 -44.44
C THR A 81 -7.43 15.99 -44.64
N SER A 82 -6.21 16.13 -44.12
CA SER A 82 -5.18 15.09 -44.27
C SER A 82 -5.25 14.08 -43.12
N PRO A 83 -5.21 12.76 -43.40
CA PRO A 83 -5.09 11.73 -42.38
C PRO A 83 -3.66 11.60 -41.81
N ASP A 84 -2.68 12.37 -42.28
CA ASP A 84 -1.26 12.23 -41.90
C ASP A 84 -0.98 12.47 -40.40
N TRP A 85 -1.86 13.20 -39.71
CA TRP A 85 -1.72 13.40 -38.27
C TRP A 85 -1.98 12.09 -37.49
N GLU A 86 -2.76 11.16 -38.03
CA GLU A 86 -3.11 9.88 -37.37
C GLU A 86 -1.86 8.98 -37.26
N ILE A 87 -1.08 8.86 -38.33
CA ILE A 87 0.17 8.08 -38.31
C ILE A 87 1.25 8.77 -37.48
N TYR A 88 1.30 10.10 -37.53
CA TYR A 88 2.18 10.90 -36.67
C TYR A 88 1.89 10.66 -35.18
N LEU A 89 0.62 10.61 -34.79
CA LEU A 89 0.21 10.28 -33.43
C LEU A 89 0.73 8.89 -33.03
N LEU A 90 0.50 7.86 -33.85
CA LEU A 90 0.95 6.50 -33.57
C LEU A 90 2.47 6.42 -33.37
N ASP A 91 3.24 7.03 -34.26
CA ASP A 91 4.70 7.02 -34.21
C ASP A 91 5.25 7.76 -32.99
N GLU A 92 4.68 8.92 -32.66
CA GLU A 92 5.13 9.70 -31.51
C GLU A 92 4.68 9.09 -30.18
N VAL A 93 3.52 8.41 -30.13
CA VAL A 93 3.12 7.61 -28.97
C VAL A 93 4.16 6.52 -28.70
N ALA A 94 4.53 5.74 -29.73
CA ALA A 94 5.52 4.67 -29.59
C ALA A 94 6.88 5.21 -29.11
N LYS A 95 7.33 6.33 -29.68
CA LYS A 95 8.61 6.97 -29.30
C LYS A 95 8.61 7.59 -27.90
N ARG A 96 7.56 8.34 -27.55
CA ARG A 96 7.56 9.24 -26.38
C ARG A 96 6.97 8.62 -25.12
N THR A 97 6.04 7.67 -25.25
CA THR A 97 5.22 7.19 -24.11
C THR A 97 5.50 5.74 -23.74
N LYS A 98 6.25 5.00 -24.57
CA LYS A 98 6.47 3.55 -24.45
C LYS A 98 5.16 2.74 -24.37
N MET A 99 4.03 3.31 -24.80
CA MET A 99 2.71 2.67 -24.73
C MET A 99 2.60 1.44 -25.62
N LEU A 100 3.45 1.35 -26.64
CA LEU A 100 3.46 0.31 -27.65
C LEU A 100 4.85 -0.31 -27.71
N GLU A 101 4.90 -1.63 -27.76
CA GLU A 101 6.12 -2.34 -28.14
C GLU A 101 6.42 -2.18 -29.64
N ILE A 102 7.64 -2.50 -30.05
CA ILE A 102 8.08 -2.41 -31.45
C ILE A 102 7.17 -3.26 -32.37
N SER A 103 6.80 -4.46 -31.91
CA SER A 103 5.90 -5.37 -32.63
C SER A 103 4.50 -4.77 -32.80
N GLU A 104 3.94 -4.19 -31.74
CA GLU A 104 2.60 -3.60 -31.69
C GLU A 104 2.52 -2.35 -32.55
N HIS A 105 3.55 -1.50 -32.50
CA HIS A 105 3.69 -0.34 -33.36
C HIS A 105 3.68 -0.76 -34.84
N ALA A 106 4.50 -1.75 -35.22
CA ALA A 106 4.53 -2.25 -36.60
C ALA A 106 3.18 -2.85 -37.05
N GLN A 107 2.49 -3.57 -36.18
CA GLN A 107 1.16 -4.13 -36.45
C GLN A 107 0.11 -3.03 -36.67
N LEU A 108 0.09 -2.00 -35.83
CA LEU A 108 -0.84 -0.88 -35.98
C LEU A 108 -0.53 -0.03 -37.22
N GLN A 109 0.75 0.11 -37.59
CA GLN A 109 1.13 0.72 -38.87
C GLN A 109 0.63 -0.10 -40.06
N HIS A 110 0.62 -1.44 -39.96
CA HIS A 110 0.05 -2.30 -40.98
C HIS A 110 -1.48 -2.13 -41.09
N LEU A 111 -2.20 -2.06 -39.96
CA LEU A 111 -3.62 -1.76 -39.94
C LEU A 111 -3.95 -0.42 -40.64
N GLN A 112 -3.14 0.62 -40.40
CA GLN A 112 -3.30 1.92 -41.08
C GLN A 112 -3.19 1.78 -42.61
N LYS A 113 -2.22 0.99 -43.10
CA LYS A 113 -2.06 0.73 -44.54
C LYS A 113 -3.26 -0.03 -45.11
N LEU A 114 -3.77 -1.03 -44.39
CA LEU A 114 -4.98 -1.77 -44.78
C LEU A 114 -6.23 -0.87 -44.79
N ARG A 115 -6.35 0.06 -43.84
CA ARG A 115 -7.40 1.09 -43.84
C ARG A 115 -7.30 1.96 -45.09
N HIS A 116 -6.11 2.41 -45.47
CA HIS A 116 -5.92 3.22 -46.67
C HIS A 116 -6.37 2.46 -47.93
N LEU A 117 -5.94 1.21 -48.09
CA LEU A 117 -6.34 0.34 -49.20
C LEU A 117 -7.84 0.03 -49.21
N SER A 118 -8.45 -0.11 -48.03
CA SER A 118 -9.87 -0.41 -47.88
C SER A 118 -10.77 0.81 -48.15
N ALA A 119 -10.29 2.03 -47.90
CA ALA A 119 -11.06 3.27 -48.04
C ALA A 119 -10.92 3.92 -49.42
N HIS A 120 -9.78 3.75 -50.10
CA HIS A 120 -9.48 4.42 -51.36
C HIS A 120 -9.38 3.44 -52.54
N PRO A 121 -9.87 3.81 -53.74
CA PRO A 121 -9.73 2.97 -54.91
C PRO A 121 -8.28 2.76 -55.34
N VAL A 122 -7.94 1.52 -55.74
CA VAL A 122 -6.64 1.17 -56.34
C VAL A 122 -6.82 1.08 -57.85
N LEU A 123 -6.24 2.03 -58.59
CA LEU A 123 -6.44 2.18 -60.04
C LEU A 123 -5.71 1.12 -60.88
N SER A 124 -4.89 0.26 -60.27
CA SER A 124 -3.99 -0.68 -60.96
C SER A 124 -4.39 -2.16 -60.89
N GLY A 125 -5.57 -2.50 -60.36
CA GLY A 125 -6.03 -3.89 -60.17
C GLY A 125 -7.39 -4.22 -60.80
N ALA A 126 -7.69 -5.53 -60.91
CA ALA A 126 -8.97 -6.03 -61.45
C ALA A 126 -10.19 -5.65 -60.59
N HIS A 127 -9.98 -5.31 -59.31
CA HIS A 127 -10.98 -4.75 -58.42
C HIS A 127 -10.58 -3.34 -58.01
N LEU A 128 -11.54 -2.41 -58.11
CA LEU A 128 -11.33 -1.01 -57.76
C LEU A 128 -11.01 -0.81 -56.27
N LEU A 129 -11.43 -1.71 -55.37
CA LEU A 129 -11.27 -1.57 -53.93
C LEU A 129 -10.72 -2.86 -53.32
N PHE A 130 -9.75 -2.73 -52.41
CA PHE A 130 -9.21 -3.87 -51.67
C PHE A 130 -10.28 -4.51 -50.77
N ARG A 131 -10.38 -5.85 -50.80
CA ARG A 131 -11.34 -6.63 -50.00
C ARG A 131 -10.58 -7.61 -49.08
N PRO A 132 -10.40 -7.28 -47.78
CA PRO A 132 -9.85 -8.23 -46.82
C PRO A 132 -10.80 -9.41 -46.62
N ASN A 133 -10.23 -10.58 -46.33
CA ASN A 133 -11.02 -11.76 -45.96
C ASN A 133 -11.36 -11.73 -44.45
N LYS A 134 -12.17 -12.70 -44.01
CA LYS A 134 -12.60 -12.83 -42.61
C LYS A 134 -11.44 -12.97 -41.64
N GLU A 135 -10.45 -13.78 -41.97
CA GLU A 135 -9.30 -14.05 -41.10
C GLU A 135 -8.36 -12.85 -41.02
N ASP A 136 -8.17 -12.10 -42.13
CA ASP A 136 -7.43 -10.83 -42.12
C ASP A 136 -8.08 -9.85 -41.13
N ALA A 137 -9.40 -9.64 -41.25
CA ALA A 137 -10.13 -8.76 -40.36
C ALA A 137 -10.08 -9.23 -38.91
N ARG A 138 -10.26 -10.54 -38.67
CA ARG A 138 -10.18 -11.13 -37.33
C ARG A 138 -8.81 -10.93 -36.70
N ALA A 139 -7.74 -11.14 -37.47
CA ALA A 139 -6.37 -10.96 -37.01
C ALA A 139 -6.12 -9.51 -36.63
N GLN A 140 -6.50 -8.55 -37.47
CA GLN A 140 -6.33 -7.12 -37.16
C GLN A 140 -7.10 -6.69 -35.91
N ILE A 141 -8.34 -7.18 -35.74
CA ILE A 141 -9.14 -6.90 -34.54
C ILE A 141 -8.43 -7.41 -33.29
N ARG A 142 -7.95 -8.66 -33.32
CA ARG A 142 -7.24 -9.25 -32.19
C ARG A 142 -5.97 -8.48 -31.85
N LEU A 143 -5.16 -8.14 -32.85
CA LEU A 143 -3.92 -7.40 -32.66
C LEU A 143 -4.17 -6.00 -32.10
N ALA A 144 -5.20 -5.29 -32.58
CA ALA A 144 -5.57 -3.99 -32.04
C ALA A 144 -6.07 -4.08 -30.58
N LEU A 145 -6.90 -5.09 -30.27
CA LEU A 145 -7.36 -5.34 -28.91
C LEU A 145 -6.18 -5.63 -27.97
N GLU A 146 -5.39 -6.66 -28.26
CA GLU A 146 -4.29 -7.11 -27.40
C GLU A 146 -3.15 -6.08 -27.32
N GLY A 147 -2.79 -5.48 -28.46
CA GLY A 147 -1.68 -4.53 -28.55
C GLY A 147 -1.98 -3.13 -28.01
N LEU A 148 -3.26 -2.72 -28.00
CA LEU A 148 -3.64 -1.39 -27.53
C LEU A 148 -4.92 -1.37 -26.69
N LEU A 149 -6.09 -1.71 -27.24
CA LEU A 149 -7.39 -1.31 -26.65
C LEU A 149 -7.68 -1.94 -25.27
N LEU A 150 -7.09 -3.11 -25.00
CA LEU A 150 -7.19 -3.79 -23.70
C LEU A 150 -6.16 -3.29 -22.68
N LYS A 151 -5.14 -2.54 -23.12
CA LYS A 151 -4.11 -2.02 -22.23
C LYS A 151 -4.57 -0.70 -21.61
N PRO A 152 -4.27 -0.45 -20.33
CA PRO A 152 -4.46 0.88 -19.76
C PRO A 152 -3.50 1.88 -20.41
N ALA A 153 -3.75 3.18 -20.22
CA ALA A 153 -2.77 4.20 -20.57
C ALA A 153 -1.48 3.92 -19.77
N LEU A 154 -0.39 3.55 -20.44
CA LEU A 154 0.79 3.04 -19.74
C LEU A 154 1.33 4.09 -18.76
N PHE A 155 1.43 3.68 -17.51
CA PHE A 155 1.86 4.53 -16.42
C PHE A 155 3.38 4.63 -16.45
N SER A 156 3.90 5.83 -16.71
CA SER A 156 5.34 6.08 -16.70
C SER A 156 5.88 6.07 -15.27
N LYS A 157 7.20 5.88 -15.08
CA LYS A 157 7.88 6.05 -13.77
C LYS A 157 7.55 7.37 -13.05
N ARG A 158 7.05 8.37 -13.78
CA ARG A 158 6.62 9.66 -13.22
C ARG A 158 5.37 9.54 -12.35
N ILE A 159 4.49 8.55 -12.58
CA ILE A 159 3.29 8.36 -11.75
C ILE A 159 3.63 8.19 -10.28
N VAL A 160 4.76 7.53 -9.99
CA VAL A 160 5.23 7.31 -8.62
C VAL A 160 5.47 8.67 -7.94
N GLY A 161 6.14 9.59 -8.63
CA GLY A 161 6.33 10.96 -8.17
C GLY A 161 5.00 11.70 -8.01
N THR A 162 4.17 11.70 -9.06
CA THR A 162 2.86 12.39 -9.03
C THR A 162 1.97 11.90 -7.89
N LEU A 163 1.90 10.59 -7.65
CA LEU A 163 1.08 10.00 -6.60
C LEU A 163 1.60 10.38 -5.22
N VAL A 164 2.91 10.26 -5.00
CA VAL A 164 3.53 10.59 -3.71
C VAL A 164 3.40 12.09 -3.40
N GLU A 165 3.57 12.96 -4.40
CA GLU A 165 3.29 14.39 -4.29
C GLU A 165 1.81 14.67 -3.99
N ASP A 166 0.89 13.99 -4.69
CA ASP A 166 -0.55 14.21 -4.53
C ASP A 166 -1.05 13.78 -3.14
N ILE A 167 -0.60 12.64 -2.60
CA ILE A 167 -0.95 12.25 -1.23
C ILE A 167 -0.31 13.19 -0.21
N ALA A 168 0.92 13.65 -0.44
CA ALA A 168 1.59 14.60 0.45
C ALA A 168 0.87 15.95 0.52
N VAL A 169 0.38 16.47 -0.62
CA VAL A 169 -0.40 17.72 -0.70
C VAL A 169 -1.75 17.56 0.02
N ASN A 170 -2.42 16.41 -0.16
CA ASN A 170 -3.75 16.18 0.39
C ASN A 170 -3.75 15.57 1.81
N LYS A 171 -2.60 15.50 2.48
CA LYS A 171 -2.44 14.85 3.80
C LYS A 171 -3.38 15.38 4.89
N ALA A 172 -3.77 16.66 4.81
CA ALA A 172 -4.70 17.28 5.76
C ALA A 172 -6.14 16.72 5.65
N VAL A 173 -6.51 16.16 4.49
CA VAL A 173 -7.83 15.56 4.24
C VAL A 173 -7.78 14.03 4.36
N LEU A 174 -6.65 13.43 3.98
CA LEU A 174 -6.37 11.99 4.03
C LEU A 174 -5.93 11.55 5.44
N ILE A 175 -6.75 11.86 6.44
CA ILE A 175 -6.43 11.72 7.88
C ILE A 175 -6.45 10.28 8.42
N SER A 176 -6.95 9.30 7.65
CA SER A 176 -7.00 7.91 8.08
C SER A 176 -6.64 6.96 6.94
N ARG A 177 -6.16 5.77 7.29
CA ARG A 177 -5.78 4.72 6.35
C ARG A 177 -6.97 4.33 5.44
N GLU A 178 -8.19 4.32 5.96
CA GLU A 178 -9.41 4.03 5.17
C GLU A 178 -9.69 5.11 4.13
N LYS A 179 -9.56 6.39 4.48
CA LYS A 179 -9.75 7.50 3.54
C LYS A 179 -8.66 7.49 2.47
N LEU A 180 -7.41 7.26 2.86
CA LEU A 180 -6.30 7.12 1.93
C LEU A 180 -6.54 5.96 0.97
N LYS A 181 -6.98 4.80 1.48
CA LYS A 181 -7.32 3.62 0.66
C LYS A 181 -8.39 3.95 -0.37
N ALA A 182 -9.52 4.51 0.06
CA ALA A 182 -10.61 4.87 -0.85
C ALA A 182 -10.16 5.87 -1.93
N TYR A 183 -9.31 6.81 -1.56
CA TYR A 183 -8.75 7.80 -2.48
C TYR A 183 -7.81 7.16 -3.53
N LEU A 184 -6.87 6.32 -3.09
CA LEU A 184 -5.96 5.60 -3.98
C LEU A 184 -6.73 4.63 -4.90
N GLU A 185 -7.71 3.91 -4.37
CA GLU A 185 -8.58 3.00 -5.12
C GLU A 185 -9.48 3.72 -6.12
N ALA A 186 -9.92 4.95 -5.87
CA ALA A 186 -10.70 5.70 -6.84
C ALA A 186 -9.82 6.29 -7.95
N ARG A 187 -8.64 6.81 -7.59
CA ARG A 187 -7.84 7.67 -8.47
C ARG A 187 -6.71 6.96 -9.20
N TYR A 188 -6.07 5.96 -8.59
CA TYR A 188 -4.81 5.40 -9.08
C TYR A 188 -4.84 3.89 -9.32
N LEU A 189 -5.45 3.11 -8.43
CA LEU A 189 -5.30 1.64 -8.42
C LEU A 189 -6.17 0.81 -9.41
N PRO A 190 -7.38 1.22 -9.87
CA PRO A 190 -8.29 0.32 -10.61
C PRO A 190 -7.69 -0.33 -11.85
N ASN A 191 -6.79 0.38 -12.53
CA ASN A 191 -6.19 -0.06 -13.78
C ASN A 191 -4.66 -0.03 -13.72
N MET A 192 -4.07 0.03 -12.52
CA MET A 192 -2.61 0.07 -12.37
C MET A 192 -2.02 -1.29 -12.78
N PRO A 193 -1.11 -1.34 -13.77
CA PRO A 193 -0.40 -2.57 -14.12
C PRO A 193 0.44 -3.05 -12.94
N GLN A 194 0.53 -4.36 -12.75
CA GLN A 194 1.30 -4.99 -11.67
C GLN A 194 2.76 -4.50 -11.62
N ALA A 195 3.41 -4.35 -12.77
CA ALA A 195 4.79 -3.86 -12.85
C ALA A 195 4.95 -2.44 -12.25
N ILE A 196 3.94 -1.59 -12.43
CA ILE A 196 3.96 -0.21 -11.91
C ILE A 196 3.60 -0.18 -10.44
N GLU A 197 2.66 -1.02 -10.01
CA GLU A 197 2.35 -1.21 -8.59
C GLU A 197 3.59 -1.67 -7.82
N GLN A 198 4.37 -2.58 -8.39
CA GLN A 198 5.67 -3.02 -7.85
C GLN A 198 6.72 -1.90 -7.84
N GLU A 199 6.80 -1.08 -8.89
CA GLU A 199 7.69 0.10 -8.91
C GLU A 199 7.31 1.13 -7.83
N LEU A 200 6.01 1.40 -7.67
CA LEU A 200 5.48 2.27 -6.62
C LEU A 200 5.80 1.72 -5.23
N PHE A 201 5.57 0.42 -5.00
CA PHE A 201 5.91 -0.24 -3.75
C PHE A 201 7.41 -0.10 -3.43
N ARG A 202 8.30 -0.35 -4.41
CA ARG A 202 9.75 -0.20 -4.22
C ARG A 202 10.15 1.24 -3.87
N ALA A 203 9.50 2.23 -4.48
CA ALA A 203 9.75 3.63 -4.18
C ALA A 203 9.29 4.01 -2.77
N LEU A 204 8.06 3.65 -2.39
CA LEU A 204 7.52 3.88 -1.06
C LEU A 204 8.36 3.17 0.02
N TRP A 205 8.77 1.92 -0.22
CA TRP A 205 9.68 1.19 0.67
C TRP A 205 10.96 1.98 0.95
N LYS A 206 11.58 2.51 -0.11
CA LYS A 206 12.78 3.35 0.01
C LYS A 206 12.51 4.65 0.78
N PHE A 207 11.35 5.29 0.57
CA PHE A 207 10.99 6.53 1.26
C PHE A 207 10.72 6.31 2.75
N CYS A 208 10.09 5.19 3.09
CA CYS A 208 9.78 4.85 4.48
C CYS A 208 11.02 4.37 5.23
N PHE A 209 11.79 3.45 4.65
CA PHE A 209 12.76 2.65 5.40
C PHE A 209 14.22 2.90 5.05
N LYS A 210 14.53 3.73 4.04
CA LYS A 210 15.92 4.04 3.65
C LYS A 210 16.29 5.50 3.75
N LEU A 211 15.46 6.38 3.20
CA LEU A 211 15.78 7.80 3.11
C LEU A 211 15.35 8.55 4.38
N ASN A 212 16.22 9.44 4.86
CA ASN A 212 15.95 10.30 6.00
C ASN A 212 16.28 11.77 5.67
N ASN A 213 15.45 12.40 4.85
CA ASN A 213 15.54 13.82 4.55
C ASN A 213 14.26 14.53 4.98
N THR A 214 14.23 15.87 4.94
CA THR A 214 13.09 16.67 5.41
C THR A 214 11.76 16.28 4.77
N GLU A 215 11.77 15.92 3.49
CA GLU A 215 10.57 15.53 2.75
C GLU A 215 10.08 14.15 3.17
N THR A 216 10.98 13.17 3.28
CA THR A 216 10.60 11.82 3.71
C THR A 216 10.17 11.78 5.17
N GLN A 217 10.78 12.59 6.04
CA GLN A 217 10.34 12.74 7.43
C GLN A 217 8.93 13.34 7.51
N ALA A 218 8.65 14.42 6.77
CA ALA A 218 7.36 15.11 6.81
C ALA A 218 6.18 14.27 6.28
N ASN A 219 6.47 13.24 5.48
CA ASN A 219 5.48 12.42 4.79
C ASN A 219 5.62 10.91 5.10
N ARG A 220 6.43 10.51 6.09
CA ARG A 220 6.73 9.08 6.34
C ARG A 220 5.46 8.28 6.67
N GLN A 221 4.60 8.81 7.54
CA GLN A 221 3.39 8.10 7.97
C GLN A 221 2.43 7.84 6.80
N ILE A 222 2.13 8.86 5.99
CA ILE A 222 1.21 8.70 4.85
C ILE A 222 1.80 7.77 3.77
N ASN A 223 3.12 7.79 3.59
CA ASN A 223 3.81 6.85 2.71
C ASN A 223 3.76 5.41 3.25
N LEU A 224 3.88 5.24 4.58
CA LEU A 224 3.77 3.94 5.24
C LEU A 224 2.36 3.37 5.10
N ASP A 225 1.33 4.19 5.30
CA ASP A 225 -0.07 3.79 5.09
C ASP A 225 -0.33 3.42 3.63
N ALA A 226 0.18 4.19 2.67
CA ALA A 226 0.09 3.86 1.25
C ALA A 226 0.80 2.53 0.94
N LEU A 227 1.98 2.30 1.50
CA LEU A 227 2.73 1.05 1.36
C LEU A 227 1.93 -0.15 1.88
N ALA A 228 1.31 -0.02 3.06
CA ALA A 228 0.46 -1.06 3.66
C ALA A 228 -0.79 -1.35 2.81
N ILE A 229 -1.40 -0.32 2.23
CA ILE A 229 -2.55 -0.48 1.31
C ILE A 229 -2.14 -1.29 0.07
N LEU A 230 -0.98 -0.98 -0.53
CA LEU A 230 -0.47 -1.73 -1.68
C LEU A 230 -0.13 -3.18 -1.31
N TYR A 231 0.50 -3.40 -0.15
CA TYR A 231 0.80 -4.74 0.34
C TYR A 231 -0.48 -5.58 0.49
N GLY A 232 -1.51 -5.04 1.15
CA GLY A 232 -2.78 -5.72 1.37
C GLY A 232 -3.57 -6.03 0.09
N ARG A 233 -3.33 -5.27 -0.99
CA ARG A 233 -3.98 -5.51 -2.30
C ARG A 233 -3.38 -6.70 -3.03
N ASN A 234 -2.06 -6.86 -3.04
CA ASN A 234 -1.35 -7.89 -3.81
C ASN A 234 -0.18 -8.54 -3.03
N PRO A 235 -0.43 -9.16 -1.85
CA PRO A 235 0.63 -9.58 -0.93
C PRO A 235 1.54 -10.65 -1.55
N ALA A 236 0.97 -11.64 -2.25
CA ALA A 236 1.75 -12.71 -2.88
C ALA A 236 2.74 -12.17 -3.92
N SER A 237 2.28 -11.26 -4.79
CA SER A 237 3.14 -10.68 -5.82
C SER A 237 4.25 -9.82 -5.22
N ILE A 238 3.94 -9.02 -4.20
CA ILE A 238 4.91 -8.14 -3.57
C ILE A 238 5.95 -8.96 -2.82
N ARG A 239 5.53 -10.03 -2.12
CA ARG A 239 6.46 -10.94 -1.45
C ARG A 239 7.42 -11.60 -2.43
N THR A 240 6.93 -12.12 -3.56
CA THR A 240 7.80 -12.67 -4.61
C THR A 240 8.82 -11.65 -5.11
N MET A 241 8.42 -10.39 -5.26
CA MET A 241 9.34 -9.30 -5.63
C MET A 241 10.38 -9.04 -4.53
N ILE A 242 9.96 -8.95 -3.26
CA ILE A 242 10.89 -8.72 -2.13
C ILE A 242 11.92 -9.85 -2.05
N ASP A 243 11.48 -11.11 -2.16
CA ASP A 243 12.38 -12.26 -2.14
C ASP A 243 13.32 -12.29 -3.36
N GLY A 244 12.83 -11.94 -4.55
CA GLY A 244 13.63 -11.87 -5.77
C GLY A 244 14.65 -10.74 -5.80
N GLU A 245 14.39 -9.64 -5.07
CA GLU A 245 15.23 -8.44 -4.99
C GLU A 245 15.71 -8.17 -3.56
N ARG A 246 15.94 -9.24 -2.79
CA ARG A 246 16.25 -9.17 -1.36
C ARG A 246 17.33 -8.15 -0.97
N PRO A 247 18.46 -7.99 -1.70
CA PRO A 247 19.47 -6.98 -1.37
C PRO A 247 18.95 -5.54 -1.47
N ALA A 248 18.00 -5.26 -2.36
CA ALA A 248 17.43 -3.93 -2.53
C ALA A 248 16.49 -3.57 -1.38
N PHE A 249 15.66 -4.51 -0.94
CA PHE A 249 14.71 -4.33 0.17
C PHE A 249 15.39 -4.38 1.55
N SER A 250 16.52 -5.07 1.67
CA SER A 250 17.33 -5.14 2.89
C SER A 250 18.25 -3.92 3.09
N ASN A 251 18.42 -3.10 2.05
CA ASN A 251 19.23 -1.88 2.11
C ASN A 251 18.43 -0.72 2.75
N VAL A 252 18.20 -0.85 4.05
CA VAL A 252 17.46 0.09 4.91
C VAL A 252 18.42 1.12 5.53
N GLY A 253 17.88 2.26 5.94
CA GLY A 253 18.63 3.36 6.53
C GLY A 253 19.03 3.04 7.97
N PRO A 254 20.19 3.51 8.46
CA PRO A 254 20.64 3.23 9.82
C PRO A 254 19.99 4.15 10.87
N ASP A 255 19.27 5.17 10.45
CA ASP A 255 18.66 6.16 11.34
C ASP A 255 17.46 5.59 12.12
N ALA A 256 17.12 6.21 13.24
CA ALA A 256 16.03 5.76 14.10
C ALA A 256 14.68 5.78 13.37
N GLU A 257 14.35 6.86 12.66
CA GLU A 257 13.00 7.06 12.11
C GLU A 257 12.65 6.07 10.98
N PRO A 258 13.54 5.76 10.02
CA PRO A 258 13.28 4.70 9.04
C PRO A 258 13.19 3.30 9.66
N LEU A 259 14.00 3.01 10.69
CA LEU A 259 13.96 1.71 11.38
C LEU A 259 12.70 1.56 12.23
N ASP A 260 12.24 2.62 12.90
CA ASP A 260 10.98 2.63 13.66
C ASP A 260 9.80 2.32 12.74
N ALA A 261 9.74 2.98 11.58
CA ALA A 261 8.70 2.72 10.59
C ALA A 261 8.77 1.30 10.03
N LEU A 262 9.98 0.75 9.83
CA LEU A 262 10.16 -0.63 9.37
C LEU A 262 9.66 -1.62 10.43
N ILE A 263 10.00 -1.42 11.70
CA ILE A 263 9.58 -2.29 12.80
C ILE A 263 8.06 -2.26 12.96
N GLU A 264 7.43 -1.08 12.84
CA GLU A 264 5.98 -0.94 12.81
C GLU A 264 5.37 -1.73 11.63
N PHE A 265 5.94 -1.61 10.44
CA PHE A 265 5.47 -2.36 9.26
C PHE A 265 5.62 -3.88 9.42
N LEU A 266 6.72 -4.34 10.01
CA LEU A 266 6.97 -5.75 10.28
C LEU A 266 6.11 -6.30 11.41
N ALA A 267 5.67 -5.46 12.35
CA ALA A 267 4.69 -5.86 13.36
C ALA A 267 3.34 -6.21 12.72
N ASP A 268 2.92 -5.43 11.71
CA ASP A 268 1.70 -5.70 10.93
C ASP A 268 1.89 -6.87 9.92
N HIS A 269 3.11 -7.08 9.42
CA HIS A 269 3.45 -8.04 8.37
C HIS A 269 4.67 -8.92 8.76
N PRO A 270 4.54 -9.77 9.79
CA PRO A 270 5.66 -10.51 10.41
C PRO A 270 6.38 -11.45 9.43
N GLU A 271 5.69 -11.99 8.44
CA GLU A 271 6.24 -12.88 7.42
C GLU A 271 7.35 -12.25 6.57
N LEU A 272 7.39 -10.91 6.48
CA LEU A 272 8.39 -10.19 5.70
C LEU A 272 9.75 -10.12 6.39
N TYR A 273 9.81 -10.35 7.70
CA TYR A 273 11.08 -10.34 8.43
C TYR A 273 12.05 -11.40 7.88
N ALA A 274 11.55 -12.59 7.54
CA ALA A 274 12.33 -13.66 6.94
C ALA A 274 12.77 -13.40 5.49
N SER A 275 12.14 -12.42 4.83
CA SER A 275 12.49 -12.00 3.47
C SER A 275 13.62 -10.96 3.44
N LEU A 276 14.13 -10.52 4.59
CA LEU A 276 15.27 -9.61 4.71
C LEU A 276 16.60 -10.35 4.92
N ASP A 277 17.69 -9.73 4.47
CA ASP A 277 19.05 -10.25 4.65
C ASP A 277 19.56 -10.04 6.08
N PRO A 278 20.57 -10.83 6.52
CA PRO A 278 21.16 -10.71 7.86
C PRO A 278 21.68 -9.30 8.19
N ALA A 279 22.15 -8.53 7.21
CA ALA A 279 22.60 -7.16 7.43
C ALA A 279 21.46 -6.23 7.91
N ALA A 280 20.25 -6.40 7.38
CA ALA A 280 19.08 -5.66 7.84
C ALA A 280 18.66 -6.11 9.25
N HIS A 281 18.75 -7.42 9.54
CA HIS A 281 18.46 -7.95 10.88
C HIS A 281 19.37 -7.34 11.95
N VAL A 282 20.66 -7.14 11.66
CA VAL A 282 21.59 -6.46 12.59
C VAL A 282 21.13 -5.03 12.92
N LEU A 283 20.67 -4.27 11.93
CA LEU A 283 20.16 -2.91 12.14
C LEU A 283 18.87 -2.90 12.96
N ILE A 284 17.94 -3.82 12.64
CA ILE A 284 16.70 -4.00 13.39
C ILE A 284 17.02 -4.35 14.84
N ASP A 285 17.86 -5.36 15.09
CA ASP A 285 18.22 -5.80 16.43
C ASP A 285 18.89 -4.69 17.24
N GLY A 286 19.76 -3.88 16.60
CA GLY A 286 20.34 -2.70 17.22
C GLY A 286 19.29 -1.67 17.63
N ARG A 287 18.26 -1.43 16.79
CA ARG A 287 17.17 -0.50 17.11
C ARG A 287 16.26 -1.04 18.21
N LEU A 288 15.93 -2.33 18.19
CA LEU A 288 15.15 -3.00 19.23
C LEU A 288 15.84 -2.92 20.60
N ALA A 289 17.16 -3.10 20.66
CA ALA A 289 17.92 -2.96 21.90
C ALA A 289 17.93 -1.52 22.44
N ALA A 290 17.83 -0.52 21.56
CA ALA A 290 17.87 0.89 21.93
C ALA A 290 16.50 1.45 22.38
N ASP A 291 15.38 0.83 21.99
CA ASP A 291 14.04 1.37 22.17
C ASP A 291 13.02 0.30 22.58
N VAL A 292 12.51 0.41 23.80
CA VAL A 292 11.58 -0.57 24.38
C VAL A 292 10.23 -0.61 23.65
N ASN A 293 9.78 0.50 23.05
CA ASN A 293 8.51 0.52 22.32
C ASN A 293 8.64 -0.30 21.03
N ASN A 294 9.77 -0.16 20.34
CA ASN A 294 10.06 -1.01 19.19
C ASN A 294 10.23 -2.48 19.59
N PHE A 295 10.93 -2.75 20.70
CA PHE A 295 11.04 -4.11 21.21
C PHE A 295 9.67 -4.72 21.53
N ALA A 296 8.77 -3.98 22.16
CA ALA A 296 7.41 -4.45 22.46
C ALA A 296 6.59 -4.74 21.19
N LYS A 297 6.77 -3.96 20.13
CA LYS A 297 6.13 -4.20 18.81
C LYS A 297 6.70 -5.43 18.09
N ALA A 298 7.93 -5.83 18.38
CA ALA A 298 8.67 -6.85 17.63
C ALA A 298 8.31 -8.31 17.98
N ARG A 299 7.02 -8.61 18.12
CA ARG A 299 6.51 -9.98 18.33
C ARG A 299 6.95 -10.97 17.24
N PHE A 300 7.24 -10.47 16.04
CA PHE A 300 7.79 -11.25 14.92
C PHE A 300 9.19 -11.84 15.18
N LYS A 301 9.89 -11.43 16.24
CA LYS A 301 11.20 -11.98 16.64
C LYS A 301 11.09 -13.26 17.46
N THR A 302 9.92 -13.57 18.02
CA THR A 302 9.72 -14.74 18.88
C THR A 302 8.79 -15.75 18.24
N ALA A 303 8.84 -17.01 18.70
CA ALA A 303 7.96 -18.05 18.22
C ALA A 303 6.50 -17.80 18.64
N ASP A 304 6.31 -17.54 19.93
CA ASP A 304 5.01 -17.34 20.58
C ASP A 304 4.97 -16.07 21.44
N MET A 305 3.77 -15.68 21.87
CA MET A 305 3.55 -14.48 22.68
C MET A 305 4.07 -14.64 24.11
N SER A 306 3.97 -15.84 24.69
CA SER A 306 4.54 -16.12 26.02
C SER A 306 6.05 -15.89 26.05
N SER A 307 6.77 -16.33 25.02
CA SER A 307 8.21 -16.07 24.85
C SER A 307 8.53 -14.58 24.70
N HIS A 308 7.68 -13.84 23.98
CA HIS A 308 7.82 -12.39 23.80
C HIS A 308 7.66 -11.64 25.12
N LEU A 309 6.58 -11.94 25.85
CA LEU A 309 6.29 -11.34 27.13
C LEU A 309 7.34 -11.73 28.18
N SER A 310 7.84 -12.97 28.15
CA SER A 310 8.96 -13.40 28.98
C SER A 310 10.23 -12.59 28.72
N ALA A 311 10.56 -12.34 27.45
CA ALA A 311 11.71 -11.53 27.09
C ALA A 311 11.56 -10.06 27.51
N LEU A 312 10.36 -9.48 27.36
CA LEU A 312 10.03 -8.16 27.89
C LEU A 312 10.14 -8.13 29.43
N ASN A 313 9.54 -9.10 30.11
CA ASN A 313 9.55 -9.18 31.57
C ASN A 313 10.96 -9.40 32.14
N ALA A 314 11.92 -9.90 31.36
CA ALA A 314 13.32 -9.99 31.76
C ALA A 314 14.04 -8.63 31.81
N LEU A 315 13.52 -7.60 31.14
CA LEU A 315 14.11 -6.26 31.13
C LEU A 315 14.02 -5.56 32.49
N ASP A 316 14.94 -4.63 32.75
CA ASP A 316 14.92 -3.80 33.94
C ASP A 316 13.67 -2.90 33.99
N THR A 317 13.13 -2.68 35.19
CA THR A 317 11.93 -1.87 35.39
C THR A 317 12.07 -0.43 34.88
N LYS A 318 13.28 0.16 34.92
CA LYS A 318 13.52 1.51 34.37
C LYS A 318 13.46 1.54 32.85
N ILE A 319 13.76 0.42 32.17
CA ILE A 319 13.61 0.29 30.72
C ILE A 319 12.13 0.10 30.40
N LEU A 320 11.46 -0.84 31.06
CA LEU A 320 10.03 -1.11 30.86
C LEU A 320 9.15 0.11 31.09
N ALA A 321 9.47 0.94 32.08
CA ALA A 321 8.73 2.17 32.37
C ALA A 321 8.86 3.28 31.30
N LYS A 322 9.59 3.04 30.21
CA LYS A 322 9.64 3.92 29.02
C LYS A 322 8.64 3.50 27.94
N LEU A 323 7.91 2.40 28.14
CA LEU A 323 6.83 2.00 27.23
C LEU A 323 5.76 3.09 27.22
N ASP A 324 5.46 3.62 26.04
CA ASP A 324 4.36 4.56 25.88
C ASP A 324 3.00 3.87 26.01
N GLU A 325 1.98 4.66 26.32
CA GLU A 325 0.63 4.16 26.57
C GLU A 325 0.03 3.47 25.34
N ALA A 326 0.26 4.00 24.14
CA ALA A 326 -0.28 3.43 22.91
C ALA A 326 0.29 2.03 22.64
N THR A 327 1.61 1.86 22.79
CA THR A 327 2.32 0.60 22.62
C THR A 327 1.92 -0.40 23.70
N TRP A 328 1.77 0.05 24.95
CA TRP A 328 1.29 -0.78 26.05
C TRP A 328 -0.12 -1.32 25.81
N LEU A 329 -1.06 -0.46 25.42
CA LEU A 329 -2.43 -0.86 25.13
C LEU A 329 -2.51 -1.82 23.93
N ALA A 330 -1.69 -1.59 22.89
CA ALA A 330 -1.57 -2.50 21.76
C ALA A 330 -1.03 -3.88 22.20
N LEU A 331 0.02 -3.91 23.03
CA LEU A 331 0.58 -5.15 23.58
C LEU A 331 -0.46 -5.92 24.40
N LEU A 332 -1.21 -5.24 25.27
CA LEU A 332 -2.29 -5.86 26.05
C LEU A 332 -3.38 -6.47 25.17
N LYS A 333 -3.79 -5.75 24.12
CA LYS A 333 -4.80 -6.23 23.17
C LYS A 333 -4.32 -7.49 22.45
N THR A 334 -3.07 -7.52 22.01
CA THR A 334 -2.49 -8.71 21.36
C THR A 334 -2.34 -9.86 22.35
N ALA A 335 -1.89 -9.59 23.57
CA ALA A 335 -1.76 -10.61 24.63
C ALA A 335 -3.11 -11.26 24.96
N GLU A 336 -4.17 -10.46 25.06
CA GLU A 336 -5.53 -10.95 25.27
C GLU A 336 -6.02 -11.82 24.10
N ALA A 337 -5.78 -11.38 22.85
CA ALA A 337 -6.15 -12.15 21.66
C ALA A 337 -5.42 -13.51 21.57
N GLU A 338 -4.18 -13.58 22.06
CA GLU A 338 -3.37 -14.81 22.11
C GLU A 338 -3.55 -15.61 23.43
N ASN A 339 -4.46 -15.20 24.33
CA ASN A 339 -4.70 -15.80 25.66
C ASN A 339 -3.52 -15.74 26.65
N GLU A 340 -2.60 -14.79 26.49
CA GLU A 340 -1.42 -14.57 27.34
C GLU A 340 -1.54 -13.28 28.18
N ILE A 341 -2.77 -12.87 28.50
CA ILE A 341 -3.03 -11.61 29.21
C ILE A 341 -2.39 -11.57 30.61
N GLU A 342 -2.34 -12.70 31.32
CA GLU A 342 -1.75 -12.73 32.67
C GLU A 342 -0.28 -12.34 32.66
N ASP A 343 0.50 -12.86 31.71
CA ASP A 343 1.93 -12.55 31.59
C ASP A 343 2.16 -11.08 31.24
N ALA A 344 1.28 -10.49 30.42
CA ALA A 344 1.32 -9.05 30.17
C ALA A 344 1.02 -8.27 31.46
N LEU A 345 -0.01 -8.64 32.22
CA LEU A 345 -0.34 -7.97 33.49
C LEU A 345 0.80 -8.05 34.50
N ARG A 346 1.56 -9.15 34.56
CA ARG A 346 2.76 -9.25 35.40
C ARG A 346 3.80 -8.19 35.07
N ILE A 347 3.95 -7.82 33.79
CA ILE A 347 4.81 -6.70 33.39
C ILE A 347 4.27 -5.38 33.95
N ALA A 348 2.96 -5.13 33.90
CA ALA A 348 2.34 -3.94 34.48
C ALA A 348 2.60 -3.85 36.00
N VAL A 349 2.39 -4.98 36.69
CA VAL A 349 2.65 -5.13 38.13
C VAL A 349 4.12 -4.85 38.44
N LYS A 350 5.06 -5.43 37.68
CA LYS A 350 6.50 -5.18 37.82
C LYS A 350 6.86 -3.72 37.62
N ILE A 351 6.25 -3.06 36.62
CA ILE A 351 6.50 -1.64 36.35
C ILE A 351 6.04 -0.77 37.53
N TYR A 352 4.80 -0.94 37.98
CA TYR A 352 4.23 -0.15 39.08
C TYR A 352 4.91 -0.47 40.42
N GLY A 353 5.09 -1.75 40.74
CA GLY A 353 5.75 -2.23 41.95
C GLY A 353 7.19 -1.76 42.08
N GLY A 354 7.93 -1.63 40.97
CA GLY A 354 9.29 -1.08 40.96
C GLY A 354 9.38 0.44 40.89
N SER A 355 8.36 1.18 41.33
CA SER A 355 8.38 2.65 41.38
C SER A 355 9.41 3.18 42.37
N GLY A 356 10.28 4.09 41.90
CA GLY A 356 11.36 4.67 42.71
C GLY A 356 11.07 6.06 43.28
N SER A 357 9.91 6.65 42.94
CA SER A 357 9.42 7.92 43.48
C SER A 357 7.90 7.97 43.42
N PHE A 358 7.29 8.85 44.19
CA PHE A 358 5.83 9.10 44.15
C PHE A 358 5.36 9.52 42.75
N ASP A 359 6.06 10.47 42.10
CA ASP A 359 5.72 10.91 40.74
C ASP A 359 5.85 9.80 39.69
N ALA A 360 6.76 8.84 39.90
CA ALA A 360 6.88 7.68 39.05
C ALA A 360 5.70 6.72 39.27
N ALA A 361 5.31 6.48 40.52
CA ALA A 361 4.16 5.65 40.86
C ALA A 361 2.86 6.23 40.29
N ASP A 362 2.63 7.54 40.42
CA ASP A 362 1.46 8.21 39.88
C ASP A 362 1.32 8.03 38.37
N ARG A 363 2.42 8.24 37.62
CA ARG A 363 2.43 8.03 36.16
C ARG A 363 2.23 6.57 35.79
N ARG A 364 2.91 5.65 36.47
CA ARG A 364 2.86 4.21 36.17
C ARG A 364 1.50 3.60 36.51
N PHE A 365 0.83 4.08 37.54
CA PHE A 365 -0.54 3.66 37.83
C PHE A 365 -1.46 4.00 36.67
N THR A 366 -1.48 5.27 36.24
CA THR A 366 -2.34 5.74 35.14
C THR A 366 -2.00 5.08 33.81
N SER A 367 -0.72 4.88 33.49
CA SER A 367 -0.35 4.31 32.20
C SER A 367 -0.49 2.78 32.12
N TYR A 368 -0.28 2.04 33.22
CA TYR A 368 -0.17 0.58 33.16
C TYR A 368 -1.19 -0.17 34.00
N ILE A 369 -1.58 0.33 35.18
CA ILE A 369 -2.51 -0.37 36.08
C ILE A 369 -3.94 -0.03 35.75
N GLU A 370 -4.30 1.26 35.80
CA GLU A 370 -5.65 1.79 35.59
C GLU A 370 -6.33 1.24 34.31
N PRO A 371 -5.73 1.31 33.10
CA PRO A 371 -6.35 0.78 31.89
C PRO A 371 -6.47 -0.76 31.86
N SER A 372 -5.73 -1.44 32.72
CA SER A 372 -5.63 -2.90 32.76
C SER A 372 -6.45 -3.53 33.88
N LEU A 373 -6.93 -2.74 34.86
CA LEU A 373 -7.58 -3.22 36.08
C LEU A 373 -8.72 -4.21 35.82
N ALA A 374 -9.56 -3.93 34.82
CA ALA A 374 -10.69 -4.78 34.46
C ALA A 374 -10.28 -6.17 33.95
N LYS A 375 -9.01 -6.36 33.56
CA LYS A 375 -8.47 -7.61 33.02
C LYS A 375 -7.72 -8.44 34.07
N PHE A 376 -7.53 -7.92 35.29
CA PHE A 376 -6.80 -8.64 36.33
C PHE A 376 -7.49 -9.94 36.73
N THR A 377 -6.67 -10.97 36.91
CA THR A 377 -7.08 -12.27 37.44
C THR A 377 -6.70 -12.36 38.91
N LYS A 378 -7.20 -13.38 39.62
CA LYS A 378 -6.85 -13.53 41.05
C LYS A 378 -5.35 -13.59 41.29
N PRO A 379 -4.56 -14.41 40.55
CA PRO A 379 -3.11 -14.49 40.77
C PRO A 379 -2.42 -13.13 40.57
N THR A 380 -2.70 -12.47 39.45
CA THR A 380 -2.05 -11.18 39.10
C THR A 380 -2.47 -10.05 40.05
N MET A 381 -3.70 -10.08 40.58
CA MET A 381 -4.16 -9.11 41.59
C MET A 381 -3.47 -9.32 42.94
N VAL A 382 -3.28 -10.58 43.35
CA VAL A 382 -2.50 -10.91 44.56
C VAL A 382 -1.07 -10.41 44.41
N GLU A 383 -0.41 -10.67 43.26
CA GLU A 383 0.94 -10.17 42.97
C GLU A 383 1.00 -8.63 43.03
N LEU A 384 -0.02 -7.93 42.49
CA LEU A 384 -0.11 -6.46 42.57
C LEU A 384 -0.16 -5.96 44.02
N LEU A 385 -1.03 -6.56 44.84
CA LEU A 385 -1.20 -6.17 46.25
C LEU A 385 0.07 -6.44 47.06
N GLU A 386 0.76 -7.54 46.80
CA GLU A 386 2.06 -7.87 47.41
C GLU A 386 3.15 -6.86 47.03
N GLN A 387 3.24 -6.48 45.75
CA GLN A 387 4.19 -5.46 45.30
C GLN A 387 3.91 -4.09 45.91
N ILE A 388 2.62 -3.73 46.07
CA ILE A 388 2.25 -2.50 46.76
C ILE A 388 2.69 -2.57 48.22
N GLU A 389 2.33 -3.63 48.95
CA GLU A 389 2.68 -3.80 50.37
C GLU A 389 4.18 -3.65 50.63
N GLY A 390 5.02 -4.11 49.70
CA GLY A 390 6.48 -4.05 49.80
C GLY A 390 7.13 -2.71 49.44
N ASN A 391 6.41 -1.75 48.84
CA ASN A 391 7.01 -0.51 48.33
C ASN A 391 6.28 0.76 48.78
N SER A 392 6.89 1.51 49.70
CA SER A 392 6.37 2.79 50.20
C SER A 392 6.19 3.86 49.13
N GLN A 393 6.91 3.77 48.02
CA GLN A 393 6.72 4.68 46.88
C GLN A 393 5.35 4.49 46.21
N THR A 394 4.71 3.32 46.39
CA THR A 394 3.39 3.03 45.85
C THR A 394 2.27 3.35 46.85
N TYR A 395 2.40 2.99 48.13
CA TYR A 395 1.33 3.18 49.14
C TYR A 395 1.41 4.49 49.94
N SER A 396 2.59 5.10 50.12
CA SER A 396 2.72 6.34 50.91
C SER A 396 2.55 7.62 50.06
N ARG A 397 2.25 7.49 48.77
CA ARG A 397 2.02 8.64 47.87
C ARG A 397 0.63 9.21 48.08
N GLY A 398 0.48 10.54 47.99
CA GLY A 398 -0.81 11.20 48.25
C GLY A 398 -1.94 10.74 47.31
N ARG A 399 -1.63 10.41 46.06
CA ARG A 399 -2.61 9.97 45.07
C ARG A 399 -3.09 8.52 45.29
N ALA A 400 -2.43 7.74 46.15
CA ALA A 400 -2.90 6.40 46.51
C ALA A 400 -4.33 6.40 47.08
N ALA A 401 -4.71 7.45 47.84
CA ALA A 401 -6.05 7.60 48.39
C ALA A 401 -7.16 7.72 47.33
N PHE A 402 -6.82 7.98 46.06
CA PHE A 402 -7.76 8.01 44.94
C PHE A 402 -7.62 6.80 44.01
N ASP A 403 -6.38 6.34 43.82
CA ASP A 403 -6.04 5.26 42.91
C ASP A 403 -6.29 3.86 43.53
N HIS A 404 -5.90 3.65 44.79
CA HIS A 404 -6.00 2.35 45.47
C HIS A 404 -7.43 1.90 45.81
N PRO A 405 -8.42 2.79 46.03
CA PRO A 405 -9.82 2.39 46.04
C PRO A 405 -10.24 1.64 44.77
N GLN A 406 -9.73 2.00 43.59
CA GLN A 406 -10.03 1.28 42.35
C GLN A 406 -9.46 -0.15 42.36
N ILE A 407 -8.24 -0.32 42.89
CA ILE A 407 -7.63 -1.65 43.08
C ILE A 407 -8.45 -2.47 44.08
N ARG A 408 -8.89 -1.85 45.20
CA ARG A 408 -9.72 -2.52 46.20
C ARG A 408 -11.01 -3.04 45.57
N ASP A 409 -11.73 -2.19 44.85
CA ASP A 409 -13.00 -2.55 44.23
C ASP A 409 -12.81 -3.70 43.21
N ALA A 410 -11.72 -3.67 42.43
CA ALA A 410 -11.37 -4.76 41.52
C ALA A 410 -10.99 -6.07 42.27
N ALA A 411 -10.24 -5.99 43.37
CA ALA A 411 -9.86 -7.14 44.18
C ALA A 411 -11.08 -7.77 44.89
N GLU A 412 -12.00 -6.96 45.38
CA GLU A 412 -13.26 -7.42 45.99
C GLU A 412 -14.15 -8.15 44.97
N ALA A 413 -14.25 -7.65 43.74
CA ALA A 413 -14.94 -8.34 42.64
C ALA A 413 -14.33 -9.73 42.36
N LEU A 414 -13.02 -9.87 42.55
CA LEU A 414 -12.28 -11.13 42.46
C LEU A 414 -12.34 -11.98 43.74
N LYS A 415 -13.07 -11.53 44.77
CA LYS A 415 -13.19 -12.18 46.09
C LYS A 415 -11.83 -12.33 46.80
N ILE A 416 -10.99 -11.30 46.72
CA ILE A 416 -9.71 -11.23 47.44
C ILE A 416 -9.90 -10.33 48.68
N ASP A 417 -9.45 -10.81 49.83
CA ASP A 417 -9.47 -10.04 51.07
C ASP A 417 -8.27 -9.09 51.16
N THR A 418 -8.53 -7.81 50.87
CA THR A 418 -7.50 -6.76 50.86
C THR A 418 -7.04 -6.36 52.27
N THR A 419 -7.79 -6.70 53.33
CA THR A 419 -7.46 -6.33 54.73
C THR A 419 -6.21 -7.00 55.26
N THR A 420 -5.77 -8.08 54.59
CA THR A 420 -4.51 -8.78 54.86
C THR A 420 -3.27 -7.95 54.49
N TYR A 421 -3.41 -6.97 53.59
CA TYR A 421 -2.36 -6.07 53.14
C TYR A 421 -2.43 -4.74 53.91
N LYS A 422 -1.65 -4.64 55.00
CA LYS A 422 -1.75 -3.54 55.98
C LYS A 422 -1.36 -2.19 55.40
N SER A 423 -0.29 -2.12 54.61
CA SER A 423 0.21 -0.89 54.00
C SER A 423 -0.70 -0.44 52.86
N PHE A 424 -1.20 -1.39 52.06
CA PHE A 424 -2.26 -1.11 51.09
C PHE A 424 -3.52 -0.56 51.77
N THR A 425 -4.01 -1.21 52.82
CA THR A 425 -5.21 -0.77 53.55
C THR A 425 -5.05 0.62 54.16
N LYS A 426 -3.85 0.98 54.62
CA LYS A 426 -3.55 2.33 55.14
C LYS A 426 -3.54 3.42 54.07
N SER A 427 -3.40 3.04 52.81
CA SER A 427 -3.33 3.96 51.67
C SER A 427 -4.68 4.22 50.99
N LEU A 428 -5.74 3.55 51.47
CA LEU A 428 -7.13 3.71 51.01
C LEU A 428 -7.78 4.99 51.53
#